data_AF-A0A0M0JD05-F1
#
_entry.id   AF-A0A0M0JD05-F1
#
_cell.length_a   1.000
_cell.length_b   1.000
_cell.length_c   1.000
_cell.angle_alpha   90.00
_cell.angle_beta   90.00
_cell.angle_gamma   90.00
#
_symmetry.space_group_name_H-M   'P 1'
#
loop_
_entity.id
_entity.type
_entity.pdbx_description
1 polymer ?
#
loop_
_entity_poly.entity_id
_entity_poly.type
_entity_poly.pdbx_seq_one_letter_code
_entity_poly.pdbx_strand_id
1 'polypeptide(L)'
;MKPAATLISESPSLYDGLPYDMAEYFIRIRDYLCASVPEDVCPAALCTITLKLFPQWVNANTGPQNLANQAPSRCTIARNVAAMAAWKKELASMKANPKVAAFTVTRDERNRQFSIFRRFTAPGTEFDCSFPRPPYTFADVSKSYTDGNMQIENCWKDNEGANKCLADALRLVGLSTEPLASKEINILEAEVTQLYNTTSRSCATDPDATFIRTESDVVPEVTHSDSKRVRLRMFVLRPM
;
A
#
# COMPACT_ATOMS: atom_id res chain seq x y z
N MET A 1 15.31 -21.65 8.22
CA MET A 1 15.90 -22.00 6.91
C MET A 1 16.47 -20.72 6.31
N LYS A 2 17.77 -20.69 5.98
CA LYS A 2 18.31 -19.64 5.10
C LYS A 2 17.89 -20.02 3.67
N PRO A 3 17.31 -19.11 2.88
CA PRO A 3 17.14 -19.35 1.45
C PRO A 3 18.49 -19.74 0.83
N ALA A 4 18.49 -20.70 -0.10
CA ALA A 4 19.69 -21.14 -0.78
C ALA A 4 20.40 -19.95 -1.46
N ALA A 5 21.73 -19.95 -1.43
CA ALA A 5 22.57 -18.88 -2.00
C ALA A 5 22.48 -18.73 -3.52
N THR A 6 21.77 -19.63 -4.20
CA THR A 6 21.29 -19.47 -5.57
C THR A 6 19.95 -18.74 -5.56
N LEU A 7 19.98 -17.45 -5.23
CA LEU A 7 18.97 -16.55 -5.78
C LEU A 7 19.13 -16.64 -7.29
N ILE A 8 18.07 -17.12 -7.93
CA ILE A 8 18.06 -17.45 -9.33
C ILE A 8 18.51 -16.22 -10.13
N SER A 9 19.59 -16.34 -10.90
CA SER A 9 20.07 -15.23 -11.73
C SER A 9 18.97 -14.84 -12.71
N GLU A 10 18.72 -13.54 -12.87
CA GLU A 10 17.81 -13.03 -13.90
C GLU A 10 18.23 -13.59 -15.28
N SER A 11 17.44 -14.52 -15.82
CA SER A 11 17.69 -15.10 -17.14
C SER A 11 17.04 -14.20 -18.20
N PRO A 12 17.81 -13.55 -19.09
CA PRO A 12 17.24 -12.68 -20.13
C PRO A 12 16.23 -13.40 -21.04
N SER A 13 16.34 -14.72 -21.18
CA SER A 13 15.39 -15.55 -21.93
C SER A 13 13.96 -15.52 -21.41
N LEU A 14 13.73 -15.04 -20.17
CA LEU A 14 12.38 -14.81 -19.63
C LEU A 14 11.63 -13.69 -20.37
N TYR A 15 12.32 -12.89 -21.20
CA TYR A 15 11.77 -11.66 -21.80
C TYR A 15 11.84 -11.65 -23.34
N ASP A 16 12.46 -12.64 -23.96
CA ASP A 16 12.75 -12.65 -25.40
C ASP A 16 11.50 -12.80 -26.27
N GLY A 17 11.23 -11.81 -27.14
CA GLY A 17 10.16 -11.85 -28.13
C GLY A 17 8.74 -11.69 -27.56
N LEU A 18 8.63 -11.28 -26.29
CA LEU A 18 7.36 -11.32 -25.56
C LEU A 18 6.57 -10.02 -25.71
N PRO A 19 5.24 -10.10 -25.91
CA PRO A 19 4.38 -8.92 -25.87
C PRO A 19 4.43 -8.29 -24.48
N TYR A 20 4.37 -6.95 -24.43
CA TYR A 20 4.32 -6.22 -23.17
C TYR A 20 2.94 -6.36 -22.53
N ASP A 21 2.85 -7.31 -21.60
CA ASP A 21 1.68 -7.66 -20.81
C ASP A 21 2.11 -8.07 -19.40
N MET A 22 1.68 -7.29 -18.39
CA MET A 22 2.09 -7.54 -17.00
C MET A 22 1.55 -8.86 -16.43
N ALA A 23 0.36 -9.29 -16.85
CA ALA A 23 -0.23 -10.53 -16.36
C ALA A 23 0.59 -11.75 -16.80
N GLU A 24 0.93 -11.82 -18.09
CA GLU A 24 1.78 -12.86 -18.66
C GLU A 24 3.17 -12.87 -18.03
N TYR A 25 3.74 -11.69 -17.77
CA TYR A 25 5.02 -11.56 -17.09
C TYR A 25 5.00 -12.19 -15.70
N PHE A 26 3.97 -11.89 -14.89
CA PHE A 26 3.83 -12.45 -13.55
C PHE A 26 3.54 -13.94 -13.55
N ILE A 27 2.76 -14.43 -14.52
CA ILE A 27 2.51 -15.86 -14.70
C ILE A 27 3.80 -16.61 -15.01
N ARG A 28 4.67 -16.07 -15.86
CA ARG A 28 5.98 -16.68 -16.15
C ARG A 28 6.88 -16.75 -14.91
N ILE A 29 6.92 -15.67 -14.12
CA ILE A 29 7.65 -15.67 -12.85
C ILE A 29 7.11 -16.75 -11.92
N ARG A 30 5.78 -16.85 -11.77
CA ARG A 30 5.15 -17.91 -10.98
C ARG A 30 5.58 -19.28 -11.49
N ASP A 31 5.40 -19.56 -12.77
CA ASP A 31 5.68 -20.87 -13.36
C ASP A 31 7.14 -21.27 -13.19
N TYR A 32 8.04 -20.31 -13.37
CA TYR A 32 9.47 -20.52 -13.17
C TYR A 32 9.84 -20.81 -11.71
N LEU A 33 9.30 -20.03 -10.76
CA LEU A 33 9.54 -20.25 -9.34
C LEU A 33 8.94 -21.58 -8.89
N CYS A 34 7.69 -21.85 -9.24
CA CYS A 34 6.98 -23.06 -8.85
C CYS A 34 7.61 -24.34 -9.43
N ALA A 35 8.16 -24.29 -10.65
CA ALA A 35 8.93 -25.41 -11.21
C ALA A 35 10.21 -25.72 -10.43
N SER A 36 10.72 -24.76 -9.64
CA SER A 36 11.94 -24.91 -8.83
C SER A 36 11.65 -25.33 -7.39
N VAL A 37 10.39 -25.34 -6.95
CA VAL A 37 10.01 -25.77 -5.60
C VAL A 37 9.77 -27.29 -5.60
N PRO A 38 10.40 -28.05 -4.68
CA PRO A 38 10.16 -29.48 -4.56
C PRO A 38 8.68 -29.80 -4.28
N GLU A 39 8.16 -30.86 -4.91
CA GLU A 39 6.74 -31.25 -4.82
C GLU A 39 6.29 -31.59 -3.39
N ASP A 40 7.21 -32.09 -2.56
CA ASP A 40 6.99 -32.37 -1.13
C ASP A 40 6.93 -31.11 -0.26
N VAL A 41 7.44 -29.99 -0.75
CA VAL A 41 7.39 -28.68 -0.08
C VAL A 41 6.14 -27.90 -0.50
N CYS A 42 5.88 -27.80 -1.80
CA CYS A 42 4.70 -27.14 -2.33
C CYS A 42 4.33 -27.77 -3.68
N PRO A 43 3.23 -28.54 -3.76
CA PRO A 43 2.75 -29.09 -5.01
C PRO A 43 2.53 -27.98 -6.04
N ALA A 44 2.93 -28.21 -7.30
CA ALA A 44 2.81 -27.20 -8.35
C ALA A 44 1.37 -26.66 -8.50
N ALA A 45 0.36 -27.51 -8.27
CA ALA A 45 -1.05 -27.13 -8.31
C ALA A 45 -1.49 -26.15 -7.22
N LEU A 46 -0.74 -26.06 -6.11
CA LEU A 46 -1.01 -25.17 -4.97
C LEU A 46 -0.04 -23.98 -4.93
N CYS A 47 1.01 -24.00 -5.77
CA CYS A 47 2.04 -22.98 -5.76
C CYS A 47 1.52 -21.65 -6.30
N THR A 48 1.47 -20.65 -5.43
CA THR A 48 1.00 -19.29 -5.72
C THR A 48 2.05 -18.28 -5.30
N ILE A 49 2.25 -17.25 -6.11
CA ILE A 49 3.05 -16.09 -5.73
C ILE A 49 2.13 -14.89 -5.49
N THR A 50 2.50 -14.04 -4.54
CA THR A 50 1.80 -12.77 -4.29
C THR A 50 2.70 -11.62 -4.67
N LEU A 51 2.15 -10.66 -5.41
CA LEU A 51 2.87 -9.48 -5.88
C LEU A 51 2.15 -8.21 -5.45
N LYS A 52 2.92 -7.19 -5.10
CA LYS A 52 2.38 -5.88 -4.74
C LYS A 52 2.57 -4.90 -5.90
N LEU A 53 1.48 -4.65 -6.61
CA LEU A 53 1.48 -3.75 -7.77
C LEU A 53 1.12 -2.32 -7.34
N PHE A 54 1.93 -1.36 -7.78
CA PHE A 54 1.66 0.06 -7.57
C PHE A 54 1.61 0.82 -8.90
N PRO A 55 0.91 1.97 -8.99
CA PRO A 55 0.88 2.79 -10.20
C PRO A 55 2.26 3.21 -10.73
N GLN A 56 3.29 3.21 -9.89
CA GLN A 56 4.69 3.49 -10.26
C GLN A 56 5.23 2.50 -11.31
N TRP A 57 4.69 1.28 -11.40
CA TRP A 57 5.07 0.29 -12.42
C TRP A 57 4.76 0.76 -13.85
N VAL A 58 3.78 1.65 -14.00
CA VAL A 58 3.45 2.31 -15.27
C VAL A 58 3.86 3.79 -15.27
N ASN A 59 4.88 4.12 -14.47
CA ASN A 59 5.46 5.46 -14.35
C ASN A 59 4.48 6.55 -13.83
N ALA A 60 3.46 6.16 -13.05
CA ALA A 60 2.66 7.15 -12.33
C ALA A 60 3.42 7.74 -11.14
N ASN A 61 3.13 8.98 -10.79
CA ASN A 61 3.55 9.60 -9.54
C ASN A 61 2.35 9.82 -8.61
N THR A 62 2.26 8.98 -7.60
CA THR A 62 1.27 9.04 -6.50
C THR A 62 1.96 9.34 -5.16
N GLY A 63 3.01 10.18 -5.19
CA GLY A 63 3.76 10.60 -4.00
C GLY A 63 2.88 11.30 -2.96
N PRO A 64 3.33 11.46 -1.71
CA PRO A 64 2.54 12.14 -0.69
C PRO A 64 2.39 13.64 -1.02
N GLN A 65 1.29 14.23 -0.56
CA GLN A 65 1.15 15.69 -0.47
C GLN A 65 1.40 16.07 0.99
N ASN A 66 2.54 16.66 1.33
CA ASN A 66 2.83 16.87 2.75
C ASN A 66 2.07 18.08 3.33
N LEU A 67 1.83 19.11 2.52
CA LEU A 67 1.15 20.35 2.91
C LEU A 67 -0.03 20.68 1.99
N ALA A 68 -1.05 21.37 2.50
CA ALA A 68 -2.26 21.70 1.75
C ALA A 68 -1.98 22.53 0.48
N ASN A 69 -0.94 23.37 0.48
CA ASN A 69 -0.56 24.23 -0.64
C ASN A 69 0.36 23.54 -1.68
N GLN A 70 0.76 22.29 -1.47
CA GLN A 70 1.59 21.56 -2.42
C GLN A 70 0.76 21.00 -3.58
N ALA A 71 0.54 21.83 -4.60
CA ALA A 71 -0.09 21.40 -5.84
C ALA A 71 0.89 20.59 -6.72
N PRO A 72 0.44 19.53 -7.40
CA PRO A 72 1.27 18.80 -8.34
C PRO A 72 1.65 19.69 -9.54
N SER A 73 2.89 19.56 -10.01
CA SER A 73 3.35 20.28 -11.21
C SER A 73 2.61 19.83 -12.46
N ARG A 74 2.58 20.68 -13.50
CA ARG A 74 1.99 20.36 -14.82
C ARG A 74 2.57 19.07 -15.41
N CYS A 75 3.88 18.86 -15.30
CA CYS A 75 4.53 17.64 -15.76
C CYS A 75 4.04 16.40 -15.00
N THR A 76 3.80 16.51 -13.68
CA THR A 76 3.27 15.41 -12.88
C THR A 76 1.84 15.06 -13.30
N ILE A 77 1.01 16.07 -13.53
CA ILE A 77 -0.36 15.88 -14.02
C ILE A 77 -0.35 15.17 -15.38
N ALA A 78 0.42 15.68 -16.35
CA ALA A 78 0.52 15.10 -17.68
C ALA A 78 1.04 13.65 -17.65
N ARG A 79 2.07 13.37 -16.83
CA ARG A 79 2.59 12.01 -16.62
C ARG A 79 1.51 11.08 -16.07
N ASN A 80 0.74 11.51 -15.08
CA ASN A 80 -0.30 10.69 -14.48
C ASN A 80 -1.45 10.41 -15.44
N VAL A 81 -1.79 11.33 -16.34
CA VAL A 81 -2.77 11.10 -17.41
C VAL A 81 -2.31 9.97 -18.33
N ALA A 82 -1.05 10.01 -18.79
CA ALA A 82 -0.48 8.95 -19.62
C ALA A 82 -0.39 7.62 -18.88
N ALA A 83 0.09 7.63 -17.63
CA ALA A 83 0.21 6.45 -16.80
C ALA A 83 -1.15 5.80 -16.49
N MET A 84 -2.23 6.58 -16.38
CA MET A 84 -3.58 6.05 -16.16
C MET A 84 -4.08 5.19 -17.32
N ALA A 85 -3.73 5.54 -18.57
CA ALA A 85 -4.08 4.73 -19.73
C ALA A 85 -3.38 3.35 -19.68
N ALA A 86 -2.08 3.34 -19.39
CA ALA A 86 -1.31 2.12 -19.20
C ALA A 86 -1.84 1.31 -18.01
N TRP A 87 -2.13 1.96 -16.87
CA TRP A 87 -2.69 1.30 -15.68
C TRP A 87 -3.96 0.53 -15.98
N LYS A 88 -4.93 1.18 -16.66
CA LYS A 88 -6.19 0.53 -17.05
C LYS A 88 -5.97 -0.64 -18.01
N LYS A 89 -5.05 -0.50 -18.96
CA LYS A 89 -4.71 -1.58 -19.91
C LYS A 89 -4.18 -2.81 -19.18
N GLU A 90 -3.20 -2.64 -18.29
CA GLU A 90 -2.58 -3.77 -17.59
C GLU A 90 -3.53 -4.40 -16.55
N LEU A 91 -4.34 -3.58 -15.87
CA LEU A 91 -5.43 -4.05 -15.00
C LEU A 91 -6.49 -4.85 -15.77
N ALA A 92 -6.85 -4.42 -16.97
CA ALA A 92 -7.78 -5.15 -17.83
C ALA A 92 -7.21 -6.51 -18.26
N SER A 93 -5.91 -6.55 -18.60
CA SER A 93 -5.24 -7.82 -18.92
C SER A 93 -5.25 -8.79 -17.74
N MET A 94 -4.85 -8.32 -16.55
CA MET A 94 -4.88 -9.14 -15.34
C MET A 94 -6.29 -9.68 -15.05
N LYS A 95 -7.33 -8.84 -15.15
CA LYS A 95 -8.72 -9.27 -14.95
C LYS A 95 -9.18 -10.33 -15.97
N ALA A 96 -8.73 -10.21 -17.21
CA ALA A 96 -9.11 -11.13 -18.28
C ALA A 96 -8.38 -12.49 -18.17
N ASN A 97 -7.29 -12.57 -17.41
CA ASN A 97 -6.47 -13.76 -17.32
C ASN A 97 -6.94 -14.67 -16.16
N PRO A 98 -7.42 -15.90 -16.43
CA PRO A 98 -7.97 -16.78 -15.39
C PRO A 98 -6.93 -17.30 -14.40
N LYS A 99 -5.63 -17.10 -14.67
CA LYS A 99 -4.53 -17.48 -13.77
C LYS A 99 -4.14 -16.37 -12.79
N VAL A 100 -4.78 -15.20 -12.87
CA VAL A 100 -4.51 -14.05 -12.01
C VAL A 100 -5.74 -13.79 -11.16
N ALA A 101 -5.54 -13.73 -9.85
CA ALA A 101 -6.47 -13.15 -8.91
C ALA A 101 -5.88 -11.85 -8.37
N ALA A 102 -6.73 -10.84 -8.21
CA ALA A 102 -6.30 -9.53 -7.74
C ALA A 102 -7.29 -8.94 -6.72
N PHE A 103 -6.74 -8.25 -5.72
CA PHE A 103 -7.52 -7.45 -4.79
C PHE A 103 -6.98 -6.02 -4.75
N THR A 104 -7.89 -5.05 -4.72
CA THR A 104 -7.50 -3.66 -4.45
C THR A 104 -7.35 -3.50 -2.93
N VAL A 105 -6.12 -3.31 -2.47
CA VAL A 105 -5.85 -2.93 -1.07
C VAL A 105 -5.96 -1.41 -0.94
N THR A 106 -6.92 -0.94 -0.15
CA THR A 106 -7.05 0.45 0.24
C THR A 106 -6.59 0.66 1.68
N ARG A 107 -6.27 1.92 1.98
CA ARG A 107 -5.87 2.39 3.30
C ARG A 107 -6.54 3.72 3.58
N ASP A 108 -6.60 4.11 4.84
CA ASP A 108 -6.80 5.53 5.16
C ASP A 108 -5.63 6.35 4.58
N GLU A 109 -5.92 7.28 3.67
CA GLU A 109 -4.89 8.01 2.93
C GLU A 109 -4.04 8.91 3.81
N ARG A 110 -4.61 9.45 4.89
CA ARG A 110 -3.86 10.26 5.86
C ARG A 110 -2.82 9.40 6.56
N ASN A 111 -3.23 8.24 7.08
CA ASN A 111 -2.34 7.30 7.76
C ASN A 111 -1.32 6.68 6.79
N ARG A 112 -1.73 6.37 5.54
CA ARG A 112 -0.83 5.86 4.50
C ARG A 112 0.26 6.88 4.18
N GLN A 113 -0.11 8.14 3.92
CA GLN A 113 0.84 9.18 3.57
C GLN A 113 1.74 9.55 4.76
N PHE A 114 1.19 9.59 5.97
CA PHE A 114 1.98 9.79 7.20
C PHE A 114 3.00 8.66 7.41
N SER A 115 2.61 7.41 7.15
CA SER A 115 3.51 6.25 7.21
C SER A 115 4.67 6.37 6.22
N ILE A 116 4.43 6.90 5.01
CA ILE A 116 5.46 7.17 4.00
C ILE A 116 6.35 8.33 4.45
N PHE A 117 5.75 9.43 4.92
CA PHE A 117 6.45 10.59 5.47
C PHE A 117 7.46 10.17 6.53
N ARG A 118 7.02 9.43 7.56
CA ARG A 118 7.90 8.97 8.63
C ARG A 118 9.09 8.13 8.15
N ARG A 119 8.94 7.37 7.05
CA ARG A 119 9.92 6.38 6.61
C ARG A 119 10.86 6.87 5.51
N PHE A 120 10.40 7.78 4.66
CA PHE A 120 11.03 8.00 3.36
C PHE A 120 11.22 9.48 2.99
N THR A 121 10.72 10.44 3.77
CA THR A 121 10.98 11.85 3.49
C THR A 121 12.27 12.33 4.12
N ALA A 122 12.90 13.33 3.50
CA ALA A 122 14.10 13.94 4.02
C ALA A 122 13.87 14.63 5.37
N PRO A 123 14.88 14.68 6.26
CA PRO A 123 14.86 15.53 7.44
C PRO A 123 14.51 16.99 7.10
N GLY A 124 13.81 17.66 8.03
CA GLY A 124 13.29 19.02 7.86
C GLY A 124 11.97 19.10 7.11
N THR A 125 11.46 18.00 6.54
CA THR A 125 10.15 17.99 5.88
C THR A 125 9.03 18.04 6.93
N GLU A 126 8.04 18.90 6.74
CA GLU A 126 6.81 18.95 7.55
C GLU A 126 5.68 18.16 6.90
N PHE A 127 4.75 17.64 7.70
CA PHE A 127 3.53 16.95 7.28
C PHE A 127 2.33 17.41 8.08
N ASP A 128 1.34 17.98 7.39
CA ASP A 128 0.12 18.51 7.98
C ASP A 128 -1.01 17.47 7.94
N CYS A 129 -1.54 17.10 9.11
CA CYS A 129 -2.64 16.14 9.24
C CYS A 129 -4.02 16.77 8.99
N SER A 130 -4.15 18.10 9.07
CA SER A 130 -5.43 18.81 9.22
C SER A 130 -6.28 18.85 7.96
N PHE A 131 -5.71 18.63 6.77
CA PHE A 131 -6.47 18.70 5.52
C PHE A 131 -6.98 17.34 5.03
N PRO A 132 -8.11 17.31 4.30
CA PRO A 132 -8.64 16.08 3.71
C PRO A 132 -7.71 15.49 2.66
N ARG A 133 -7.57 14.16 2.68
CA ARG A 133 -6.71 13.41 1.76
C ARG A 133 -7.56 12.38 1.04
N PRO A 134 -8.12 12.71 -0.14
CA PRO A 134 -8.93 11.75 -0.88
C PRO A 134 -8.05 10.60 -1.40
N PRO A 135 -8.63 9.40 -1.58
CA PRO A 135 -7.98 8.31 -2.31
C PRO A 135 -7.40 8.77 -3.64
N TYR A 136 -6.24 8.22 -3.99
CA TYR A 136 -5.68 8.41 -5.31
C TYR A 136 -6.60 7.80 -6.37
N THR A 137 -6.83 8.53 -7.46
CA THR A 137 -7.69 8.08 -8.58
C THR A 137 -7.28 6.73 -9.16
N PHE A 138 -5.99 6.39 -9.12
CA PHE A 138 -5.49 5.07 -9.50
C PHE A 138 -6.07 3.94 -8.64
N ALA A 139 -6.18 4.16 -7.32
CA ALA A 139 -6.76 3.18 -6.41
C ALA A 139 -8.26 2.99 -6.66
N ASP A 140 -8.99 4.06 -6.93
CA ASP A 140 -10.42 3.98 -7.26
C ASP A 140 -10.67 3.26 -8.58
N VAL A 141 -9.84 3.52 -9.60
CA VAL A 141 -9.91 2.80 -10.87
C VAL A 141 -9.66 1.31 -10.68
N SER A 142 -8.68 0.92 -9.87
CA SER A 142 -8.35 -0.49 -9.62
C SER A 142 -9.54 -1.31 -9.13
N LYS A 143 -10.43 -0.73 -8.32
CA LYS A 143 -11.64 -1.41 -7.80
C LYS A 143 -12.55 -1.97 -8.89
N SER A 144 -12.51 -1.39 -10.10
CA SER A 144 -13.30 -1.87 -11.25
C SER A 144 -12.67 -3.07 -11.96
N TYR A 145 -11.39 -3.34 -11.69
CA TYR A 145 -10.60 -4.35 -12.37
C TYR A 145 -10.18 -5.53 -11.49
N THR A 146 -10.26 -5.41 -10.17
CA THR A 146 -9.90 -6.48 -9.22
C THR A 146 -11.09 -7.32 -8.79
N ASP A 147 -10.84 -8.55 -8.35
CA ASP A 147 -11.85 -9.52 -7.89
C ASP A 147 -12.40 -9.19 -6.50
N GLY A 148 -11.59 -8.48 -5.69
CA GLY A 148 -11.96 -8.07 -4.34
C GLY A 148 -11.43 -6.69 -3.96
N ASN A 149 -11.97 -6.15 -2.88
CA ASN A 149 -11.51 -4.91 -2.27
C ASN A 149 -11.25 -5.15 -0.79
N MET A 150 -10.11 -4.67 -0.29
CA MET A 150 -9.65 -4.91 1.06
C MET A 150 -9.20 -3.61 1.71
N GLN A 151 -9.90 -3.15 2.74
CA GLN A 151 -9.43 -2.05 3.58
C GLN A 151 -8.49 -2.61 4.64
N ILE A 152 -7.20 -2.27 4.55
CA ILE A 152 -6.18 -2.95 5.34
C ILE A 152 -6.34 -2.73 6.85
N GLU A 153 -6.89 -1.59 7.25
CA GLU A 153 -7.13 -1.29 8.67
C GLU A 153 -8.13 -2.28 9.29
N ASN A 154 -9.03 -2.87 8.51
CA ASN A 154 -9.91 -3.95 8.99
C ASN A 154 -9.14 -5.25 9.23
N CYS A 155 -8.08 -5.50 8.46
CA CYS A 155 -7.25 -6.70 8.58
C CYS A 155 -6.34 -6.66 9.81
N TRP A 156 -5.93 -5.46 10.24
CA TRP A 156 -5.03 -5.28 11.38
C TRP A 156 -5.75 -4.97 12.68
N LYS A 157 -7.09 -4.95 12.66
CA LYS A 157 -7.91 -4.57 13.80
C LYS A 157 -7.80 -5.59 14.93
N ASP A 158 -7.89 -6.88 14.58
CA ASP A 158 -7.90 -8.01 15.50
C ASP A 158 -7.65 -9.31 14.72
N ASN A 159 -7.52 -10.43 15.45
CA ASN A 159 -7.30 -11.76 14.87
C ASN A 159 -8.42 -12.19 13.92
N GLU A 160 -9.65 -11.78 14.17
CA GLU A 160 -10.79 -12.09 13.30
C GLU A 160 -10.65 -11.36 11.96
N GLY A 161 -10.31 -10.07 11.98
CA GLY A 161 -10.02 -9.26 10.81
C GLY A 161 -8.85 -9.81 9.99
N ALA A 162 -7.76 -10.20 10.66
CA ALA A 162 -6.60 -10.80 10.01
C ALA A 162 -6.96 -12.11 9.30
N ASN A 163 -7.64 -13.02 10.00
CA ASN A 163 -8.09 -14.29 9.43
C ASN A 163 -9.09 -14.09 8.29
N LYS A 164 -10.00 -13.13 8.41
CA LYS A 164 -10.96 -12.81 7.33
C LYS A 164 -10.23 -12.34 6.07
N CYS A 165 -9.32 -11.38 6.19
CA CYS A 165 -8.59 -10.86 5.03
C CYS A 165 -7.73 -11.93 4.36
N LEU A 166 -7.06 -12.78 5.15
CA LEU A 166 -6.30 -13.90 4.62
C LEU A 166 -7.20 -14.93 3.94
N ALA A 167 -8.29 -15.33 4.57
CA ALA A 167 -9.27 -16.26 4.00
C ALA A 167 -9.86 -15.75 2.69
N ASP A 168 -10.18 -14.46 2.60
CA ASP A 168 -10.69 -13.85 1.37
C ASP A 168 -9.65 -13.87 0.25
N ALA A 169 -8.36 -13.62 0.56
CA ALA A 169 -7.28 -13.72 -0.41
C ALA A 169 -7.01 -15.17 -0.87
N LEU A 170 -6.94 -16.13 0.06
CA LEU A 170 -6.68 -17.54 -0.23
C LEU A 170 -7.80 -18.18 -1.05
N ARG A 171 -9.06 -17.78 -0.81
CA ARG A 171 -10.22 -18.26 -1.57
C ARG A 171 -10.12 -17.93 -3.06
N LEU A 172 -9.58 -16.76 -3.41
CA LEU A 172 -9.45 -16.35 -4.81
C LEU A 172 -8.49 -17.24 -5.61
N VAL A 173 -7.53 -17.87 -4.93
CA VAL A 173 -6.55 -18.77 -5.54
C VAL A 173 -6.83 -20.24 -5.23
N GLY A 174 -8.01 -20.56 -4.68
CA GLY A 174 -8.44 -21.93 -4.39
C GLY A 174 -7.67 -22.63 -3.27
N LEU A 175 -7.01 -21.86 -2.39
CA LEU A 175 -6.28 -22.40 -1.24
C LEU A 175 -7.18 -22.50 0.00
N SER A 176 -6.75 -23.32 0.97
CA SER A 176 -7.46 -23.50 2.24
C SER A 176 -7.68 -22.16 2.94
N THR A 177 -8.89 -21.95 3.45
CA THR A 177 -9.27 -20.75 4.21
C THR A 177 -9.33 -21.03 5.72
N GLU A 178 -8.75 -22.14 6.17
CA GLU A 178 -8.67 -22.44 7.59
C GLU A 178 -7.92 -21.31 8.31
N PRO A 179 -8.41 -20.84 9.47
CA PRO A 179 -7.75 -19.80 10.22
C PRO A 179 -6.31 -20.21 10.58
N LEU A 180 -5.40 -19.23 10.56
CA LEU A 180 -4.05 -19.46 11.07
C LEU A 180 -4.12 -19.80 12.56
N ALA A 181 -3.28 -20.73 13.00
CA ALA A 181 -3.12 -20.99 14.42
C ALA A 181 -2.52 -19.74 15.09
N SER A 182 -2.83 -19.57 16.38
CA SER A 182 -2.44 -18.38 17.15
C SER A 182 -0.94 -18.10 17.13
N LYS A 183 -0.09 -19.14 16.96
CA LYS A 183 1.36 -18.99 16.82
C LYS A 183 1.78 -18.30 15.52
N GLU A 184 1.12 -18.58 14.39
CA GLU A 184 1.44 -17.90 13.13
C GLU A 184 1.00 -16.44 13.16
N ILE A 185 -0.13 -16.15 13.82
CA ILE A 185 -0.61 -14.78 14.02
C ILE A 185 0.38 -13.98 14.90
N ASN A 186 0.90 -14.58 15.96
CA ASN A 186 1.88 -13.92 16.84
C ASN A 186 3.19 -13.55 16.12
N ILE A 187 3.59 -14.28 15.06
CA ILE A 187 4.75 -13.93 14.24
C ILE A 187 4.47 -12.66 13.45
N LEU A 188 3.27 -12.53 12.87
CA LEU A 188 2.85 -11.33 12.14
C LEU A 188 2.75 -10.11 13.06
N GLU A 189 2.22 -10.27 14.28
CA GLU A 189 2.12 -9.19 15.27
C GLU A 189 3.49 -8.74 15.80
N ALA A 190 4.43 -9.67 16.01
CA ALA A 190 5.77 -9.36 16.49
C ALA A 190 6.58 -8.51 15.49
N GLU A 191 6.48 -8.79 14.18
CA GLU A 191 7.14 -7.99 13.14
C GLU A 191 6.58 -6.56 13.05
N VAL A 192 5.26 -6.39 13.21
CA VAL A 192 4.60 -5.07 13.21
C VAL A 192 5.09 -4.22 14.39
N THR A 193 5.24 -4.83 15.56
CA THR A 193 5.64 -4.12 16.79
C THR A 193 7.12 -3.72 16.76
N GLN A 194 7.99 -4.51 16.13
CA GLN A 194 9.41 -4.16 15.95
C GLN A 194 9.64 -3.08 14.90
N LEU A 195 8.84 -3.04 13.83
CA LEU A 195 8.98 -2.06 12.74
C LEU A 195 8.33 -0.71 13.05
N TYR A 196 7.36 -0.67 13.97
CA TYR A 196 6.59 0.52 14.27
C TYR A 196 6.59 0.78 15.78
N ASN A 197 7.33 1.80 16.20
CA ASN A 197 7.23 2.28 17.58
C ASN A 197 5.84 2.92 17.80
N THR A 198 4.91 2.11 18.31
CA THR A 198 3.47 2.40 18.46
C THR A 198 3.16 3.50 19.47
N THR A 199 4.16 3.94 20.25
CA THR A 199 4.03 5.06 21.21
C THR A 199 4.23 6.44 20.59
N SER A 200 4.54 6.53 19.29
CA SER A 200 4.70 7.82 18.59
C SER A 200 3.35 8.45 18.22
N ARG A 201 3.15 9.74 18.53
CA ARG A 201 2.00 10.53 18.05
C ARG A 201 1.91 10.44 16.52
N SER A 202 0.69 10.48 15.99
CA SER A 202 0.41 10.35 14.56
C SER A 202 -0.83 11.15 14.18
N CYS A 203 -1.11 11.26 12.88
CA CYS A 203 -2.36 11.87 12.41
C CYS A 203 -3.65 11.17 12.89
N ALA A 204 -3.56 9.91 13.37
CA ALA A 204 -4.69 9.20 13.95
C ALA A 204 -4.96 9.63 15.40
N THR A 205 -3.91 9.97 16.16
CA THR A 205 -4.02 10.42 17.55
C THR A 205 -4.13 11.94 17.67
N ASP A 206 -3.62 12.68 16.69
CA ASP A 206 -3.77 14.13 16.58
C ASP A 206 -4.07 14.54 15.13
N PRO A 207 -5.36 14.69 14.77
CA PRO A 207 -5.78 14.94 13.39
C PRO A 207 -5.48 16.36 12.89
N ASP A 208 -5.16 17.30 13.78
CA ASP A 208 -4.92 18.72 13.44
C ASP A 208 -3.45 19.11 13.58
N ALA A 209 -2.58 18.20 14.02
CA ALA A 209 -1.15 18.42 14.19
C ALA A 209 -0.40 18.56 12.84
N THR A 210 0.72 19.28 12.92
CA THR A 210 1.78 19.23 11.91
C THR A 210 3.00 18.56 12.53
N PHE A 211 3.59 17.63 11.80
CA PHE A 211 4.76 16.88 12.25
C PHE A 211 5.98 17.22 11.40
N ILE A 212 7.19 17.16 11.96
CA ILE A 212 8.44 17.37 11.22
C ILE A 212 9.34 16.14 11.27
N ARG A 213 10.01 15.82 10.17
CA ARG A 213 10.99 14.73 10.11
C ARG A 213 12.33 15.20 10.69
N THR A 214 12.87 14.51 11.68
CA THR A 214 14.24 14.76 12.18
C THR A 214 15.26 13.81 11.55
N GLU A 215 16.54 14.13 11.71
CA GLU A 215 17.66 13.25 11.31
C GLU A 215 17.74 11.96 12.13
N SER A 216 17.25 11.98 13.38
CA SER A 216 17.27 10.86 14.33
C SER A 216 16.11 9.87 14.14
N ASP A 217 15.48 9.91 12.97
CA ASP A 217 14.28 9.17 12.65
C ASP A 217 13.05 9.41 13.57
N VAL A 218 13.06 10.49 14.35
CA VAL A 218 11.93 10.93 15.18
C VAL A 218 10.98 11.83 14.37
N VAL A 219 9.71 11.88 14.80
CA VAL A 219 8.66 12.70 14.18
C VAL A 219 7.93 13.49 15.27
N PRO A 220 8.52 14.57 15.82
CA PRO A 220 7.84 15.43 16.78
C PRO A 220 6.77 16.30 16.09
N GLU A 221 5.80 16.74 16.88
CA GLU A 221 4.89 17.81 16.46
C GLU A 221 5.65 19.13 16.36
N VAL A 222 5.31 19.94 15.35
CA VAL A 222 5.76 21.32 15.22
C VAL A 222 5.01 22.17 16.25
N THR A 223 5.71 22.61 17.29
CA THR A 223 5.17 23.63 18.20
C THR A 223 5.19 24.97 17.48
N HIS A 224 4.07 25.36 16.87
CA HIS A 224 3.88 26.75 16.48
C HIS A 224 3.79 27.58 17.76
N SER A 225 4.81 28.39 18.06
CA SER A 225 4.68 29.38 19.11
C SER A 225 3.46 30.24 18.79
N ASP A 226 2.52 30.32 19.73
CA ASP A 226 1.31 31.13 19.62
C ASP A 226 1.70 32.59 19.34
N SER A 227 1.72 32.94 18.06
CA SER A 227 1.75 34.31 17.60
C SER A 227 0.71 34.42 16.49
N LYS A 228 -0.52 34.66 16.96
CA LYS A 228 -1.72 35.11 16.22
C LYS A 228 -2.53 34.05 15.48
N ARG A 229 -3.07 33.05 16.20
CA ARG A 229 -4.45 32.62 15.93
C ARG A 229 -5.40 33.49 16.74
N VAL A 230 -5.77 34.65 16.19
CA VAL A 230 -6.98 35.36 16.65
C VAL A 230 -8.14 34.43 16.35
N ARG A 231 -8.57 33.64 17.34
CA ARG A 231 -9.88 32.97 17.29
C ARG A 231 -10.92 34.08 17.31
N LEU A 232 -11.44 34.47 16.14
CA LEU A 232 -12.70 35.18 16.04
C LEU A 232 -13.77 34.27 16.64
N ARG A 233 -14.03 34.43 17.94
CA ARG A 233 -15.24 33.92 18.58
C ARG A 233 -16.38 34.81 18.08
N MET A 234 -17.08 34.35 17.06
CA MET A 234 -18.34 34.91 16.66
C MET A 234 -19.35 34.63 17.79
N PHE A 235 -19.57 35.62 18.65
CA PHE A 235 -20.66 35.58 19.63
C PHE A 235 -21.96 35.84 18.88
N VAL A 236 -22.76 34.79 18.69
CA VAL A 236 -24.15 34.93 18.26
C VAL A 236 -24.96 35.27 19.51
N LEU A 237 -25.30 36.54 19.68
CA LEU A 237 -26.29 36.97 20.66
C LEU A 237 -27.67 36.51 20.19
N ARG A 238 -28.39 35.76 21.02
CA ARG A 238 -29.81 35.49 20.80
C ARG A 238 -30.61 36.76 21.11
N PRO A 239 -31.58 37.16 20.27
CA PRO A 239 -32.58 38.13 20.69
C PRO A 239 -33.49 37.51 21.76
N MET A 240 -33.82 38.31 22.77
CA MET A 240 -34.93 38.04 23.70
C MET A 240 -36.26 38.07 22.96
#